data_AF-A0A444S1E3-F1
#
_entry.id   AF-A0A444S1E3-F1
#
_cell.length_a   1.000
_cell.length_b   1.000
_cell.length_c   1.000
_cell.angle_alpha   90.00
_cell.angle_beta   90.00
_cell.angle_gamma   90.00
#
_symmetry.space_group_name_H-M   'P 1'
#
loop_
_entity.id
_entity.type
_entity.pdbx_description
1 polymer ?
#
loop_
_entity_poly.entity_id
_entity_poly.type
_entity_poly.pdbx_seq_one_letter_code
_entity_poly.pdbx_strand_id
1 'polypeptide(L)'
;MVQWWDPAKIEATVTRQFVCQHLAASDVERLDRSLTFGGDLTDGTYWEWIDTKAKCIFLILVDLKMPSQIFGIIDNSWDDHDLPISQEQVDQLAQTPNRSGRVDRRFFQRQFHYLIKPLQRGDHIVFTNHEVVPLEVIDRRAGLASSHTIDKVVLPNCPGQVFCRRRIPLGNSLGSLTPVDFEEAVNSIRSIQNQHLVSCHASYTHSGAGYVLFTPATDTTLKSFLGNTPSIFKNQSKKDRRQLVMNWILCLVDTLAYIHGRGLSHGNIKLSTILFTSQLDIFYSDFTRLHAEALSGQADKSAFDRESYDYAAPEQWFRPTTGPTSPGGRKATLSMSVSPESHTSFSISRSDNPNNPNSMLQSPNPHLNPQAADIFSLGCVLLEMVSFILKKSTKSFATHRASKNKTAGRGGAVPDSSFHKNLGQVESWMTILAKEASKKTSESDGAAVLRGVVPMLHIIACMLSANPIDRPPADEIQHRVYQILTQNAGITEPHCVHRYGGWDLGFNHLRISSPTPGFEGGLMPHRQNTSASRSSRDSESFSGRRLGHSRTNSSGALSENSQASSSASSDRGGQETELGSSAGSMSVSVSGSGFAALRNIRVPQEE
;
A
#
# COMPACT_ATOMS: atom_id res chain seq x y z
N MET A 1 10.63 29.14 -3.19
CA MET A 1 10.03 28.27 -4.21
C MET A 1 11.15 27.87 -5.16
N VAL A 2 11.38 26.57 -5.38
CA VAL A 2 12.46 26.13 -6.28
C VAL A 2 12.02 26.39 -7.72
N GLN A 3 12.86 27.09 -8.49
CA GLN A 3 12.57 27.35 -9.90
C GLN A 3 12.98 26.14 -10.73
N TRP A 4 11.99 25.39 -11.20
CA TRP A 4 12.19 24.28 -12.13
C TRP A 4 12.31 24.80 -13.57
N TRP A 5 13.15 24.13 -14.36
CA TRP A 5 13.34 24.33 -15.79
C TRP A 5 12.85 23.08 -16.52
N ASP A 6 11.59 23.10 -16.97
CA ASP A 6 11.09 22.09 -17.90
C ASP A 6 11.42 22.50 -19.35
N PRO A 7 11.38 21.57 -20.33
CA PRO A 7 11.71 21.89 -21.71
C PRO A 7 10.86 23.01 -22.30
N ALA A 8 9.57 23.07 -21.98
CA ALA A 8 8.65 24.11 -22.46
C ALA A 8 9.02 25.51 -21.96
N LYS A 9 9.50 25.63 -20.73
CA LYS A 9 9.98 26.89 -20.15
C LYS A 9 11.37 27.28 -20.62
N ILE A 10 12.26 26.31 -20.85
CA ILE A 10 13.56 26.56 -21.50
C ILE A 10 13.30 27.19 -22.88
N GLU A 11 12.43 26.55 -23.66
CA GLU A 11 11.98 27.03 -24.98
C GLU A 11 11.38 28.45 -24.92
N ALA A 12 10.45 28.69 -24.00
CA ALA A 12 9.81 29.99 -23.83
C ALA A 12 10.74 31.09 -23.27
N THR A 13 11.85 30.73 -22.62
CA THR A 13 12.78 31.70 -22.02
C THR A 13 13.90 32.09 -22.99
N VAL A 14 14.49 31.12 -23.70
CA VAL A 14 15.64 31.36 -24.60
C VAL A 14 15.17 31.91 -25.95
N THR A 15 14.72 33.16 -25.93
CA THR A 15 14.35 33.94 -27.11
C THR A 15 15.53 34.79 -27.60
N ARG A 16 15.50 35.26 -28.85
CA ARG A 16 16.55 36.15 -29.40
C ARG A 16 16.75 37.40 -28.55
N GLN A 17 15.67 37.97 -28.01
CA GLN A 17 15.73 39.11 -27.10
C GLN A 17 16.45 38.76 -25.79
N PHE A 18 16.17 37.59 -25.20
CA PHE A 18 16.84 37.12 -23.98
C PHE A 18 18.33 36.88 -24.21
N VAL A 19 18.71 36.25 -25.32
CA VAL A 19 20.13 36.02 -25.67
C VAL A 19 20.88 37.33 -25.87
N CYS A 20 20.32 38.28 -26.63
CA CYS A 20 20.92 39.60 -26.84
C CYS A 20 21.05 40.44 -25.55
N GLN A 21 20.16 40.25 -24.56
CA GLN A 21 20.26 40.93 -23.26
C GLN A 21 21.41 40.44 -22.38
N HIS A 22 21.90 39.21 -22.60
CA HIS A 22 22.94 38.59 -21.77
C HIS A 22 24.33 38.63 -22.44
N LEU A 23 24.42 38.96 -23.72
CA LEU A 23 25.68 39.05 -24.47
C LEU A 23 26.21 40.50 -24.56
N ALA A 24 27.52 40.65 -24.74
CA ALA A 24 28.12 41.95 -25.04
C ALA A 24 27.78 42.40 -26.47
N ALA A 25 27.83 43.70 -26.78
CA ALA A 25 27.50 44.21 -28.11
C ALA A 25 28.34 43.55 -29.24
N SER A 26 29.62 43.31 -29.01
CA SER A 26 30.53 42.58 -29.92
C SER A 26 30.12 41.13 -30.17
N ASP A 27 29.47 40.51 -29.19
CA ASP A 27 29.03 39.12 -29.24
C ASP A 27 27.65 39.00 -29.90
N VAL A 28 26.79 40.02 -29.77
CA VAL A 28 25.51 40.11 -30.49
C VAL A 28 25.75 40.16 -32.00
N GLU A 29 26.76 40.89 -32.47
CA GLU A 29 27.19 40.88 -33.89
C GLU A 29 27.75 39.53 -34.36
N ARG A 30 28.06 38.60 -33.45
CA ARG A 30 28.51 37.24 -33.78
C ARG A 30 27.34 36.26 -33.97
N LEU A 31 26.16 36.56 -33.43
CA LEU A 31 24.97 35.71 -33.56
C LEU A 31 24.53 35.52 -35.03
N ASP A 32 24.60 36.58 -35.83
CA ASP A 32 24.14 36.58 -37.23
C ASP A 32 25.24 36.12 -38.22
N ARG A 33 26.37 35.58 -37.71
CA ARG A 33 27.46 35.03 -38.54
C ARG A 33 27.26 33.53 -38.76
N SER A 34 27.73 33.04 -39.91
CA SER A 34 27.84 31.61 -40.20
C SER A 34 28.79 30.91 -39.22
N LEU A 35 28.51 29.62 -38.97
CA LEU A 35 29.33 28.77 -38.11
C LEU A 35 30.76 28.59 -38.66
N THR A 36 31.76 28.54 -37.77
CA THR A 36 33.18 28.40 -38.16
C THR A 36 33.60 26.97 -38.47
N PHE A 37 32.81 25.98 -38.05
CA PHE A 37 33.04 24.57 -38.29
C PHE A 37 32.01 24.04 -39.31
N GLY A 38 32.44 23.13 -40.20
CA GLY A 38 31.56 22.49 -41.19
C GLY A 38 31.80 22.89 -42.64
N GLY A 39 32.54 23.98 -42.92
CA GLY A 39 33.08 24.34 -44.25
C GLY A 39 32.10 24.23 -45.43
N ASP A 40 31.35 25.30 -45.71
CA ASP A 40 30.41 25.45 -46.84
C ASP A 40 29.28 24.38 -46.94
N LEU A 41 29.14 23.49 -45.94
CA LEU A 41 28.11 22.44 -45.87
C LEU A 41 27.04 22.70 -44.79
N THR A 42 27.17 23.79 -44.03
CA THR A 42 26.27 24.14 -42.92
C THR A 42 25.84 25.61 -43.03
N ASP A 43 24.70 25.86 -43.69
CA ASP A 43 24.13 27.19 -43.92
C ASP A 43 23.61 27.92 -42.66
N GLY A 44 23.79 27.32 -41.46
CA GLY A 44 23.27 27.84 -40.20
C GLY A 44 24.10 28.97 -39.60
N THR A 45 23.40 29.88 -38.92
CA THR A 45 23.97 30.93 -38.07
C THR A 45 24.20 30.47 -36.63
N TYR A 46 25.04 31.18 -35.88
CA TYR A 46 25.15 30.95 -34.42
C TYR A 46 23.83 31.14 -33.68
N TRP A 47 22.98 32.09 -34.12
CA TRP A 47 21.63 32.26 -33.57
C TRP A 47 20.78 31.00 -33.77
N GLU A 48 20.69 30.47 -35.00
CA GLU A 48 19.90 29.28 -35.29
C GLU A 48 20.40 28.05 -34.55
N TRP A 49 21.71 27.90 -34.34
CA TRP A 49 22.25 26.83 -33.51
C TRP A 49 21.86 27.00 -32.03
N ILE A 50 21.91 28.21 -31.47
CA ILE A 50 21.46 28.46 -30.09
C ILE A 50 19.97 28.15 -29.95
N ASP A 51 19.14 28.61 -30.91
CA ASP A 51 17.69 28.44 -30.90
C ASP A 51 17.27 26.97 -31.08
N THR A 52 17.90 26.23 -32.00
CA THR A 52 17.50 24.85 -32.30
C THR A 52 18.18 23.79 -31.46
N LYS A 53 19.37 24.07 -30.89
CA LYS A 53 20.26 23.02 -30.36
C LYS A 53 20.99 23.33 -29.06
N ALA A 54 21.14 24.59 -28.61
CA ALA A 54 21.99 24.92 -27.46
C ALA A 54 21.31 25.82 -26.40
N LYS A 55 19.99 25.73 -26.27
CA LYS A 55 19.18 26.52 -25.31
C LYS A 55 19.53 26.16 -23.86
N CYS A 56 19.70 24.89 -23.53
CA CYS A 56 20.03 24.42 -22.19
C CYS A 56 21.46 24.84 -21.81
N ILE A 57 22.43 24.61 -22.70
CA ILE A 57 23.82 25.06 -22.54
C ILE A 57 23.87 26.58 -22.31
N PHE A 58 23.16 27.38 -23.13
CA PHE A 58 23.16 28.83 -22.96
C PHE A 58 22.63 29.26 -21.58
N LEU A 59 21.53 28.67 -21.10
CA LEU A 59 21.01 28.97 -19.76
C LEU A 59 22.01 28.60 -18.65
N ILE A 60 22.69 27.45 -18.76
CA ILE A 60 23.74 27.05 -17.80
C ILE A 60 24.87 28.10 -17.77
N LEU A 61 25.30 28.59 -18.94
CA LEU A 61 26.34 29.62 -19.04
C LEU A 61 25.89 30.97 -18.46
N VAL A 62 24.63 31.38 -18.68
CA VAL A 62 24.03 32.59 -18.08
C VAL A 62 24.02 32.46 -16.55
N ASP A 63 23.60 31.32 -16.01
CA ASP A 63 23.57 31.03 -14.56
C ASP A 63 24.97 31.07 -13.91
N LEU A 64 25.99 30.69 -14.68
CA LEU A 64 27.40 30.76 -14.28
C LEU A 64 28.04 32.14 -14.55
N LYS A 65 27.28 33.09 -15.10
CA LYS A 65 27.69 34.46 -15.48
C LYS A 65 28.76 34.53 -16.58
N MET A 66 28.75 33.59 -17.52
CA MET A 66 29.73 33.51 -18.62
C MET A 66 29.07 33.19 -19.99
N PRO A 67 28.03 33.92 -20.41
CA PRO A 67 27.24 33.61 -21.62
C PRO A 67 28.04 33.66 -22.92
N SER A 68 29.03 34.56 -23.04
CA SER A 68 29.92 34.68 -24.22
C SER A 68 30.72 33.41 -24.57
N GLN A 69 30.74 32.41 -23.69
CA GLN A 69 31.39 31.13 -23.98
C GLN A 69 30.60 30.23 -24.93
N ILE A 70 29.32 30.54 -25.19
CA ILE A 70 28.47 29.75 -26.08
C ILE A 70 29.12 29.55 -27.46
N PHE A 71 29.78 30.56 -28.00
CA PHE A 71 30.47 30.46 -29.29
C PHE A 71 31.59 29.42 -29.27
N GLY A 72 32.43 29.37 -28.22
CA GLY A 72 33.50 28.38 -28.14
C GLY A 72 33.01 26.94 -27.93
N ILE A 73 31.81 26.77 -27.36
CA ILE A 73 31.15 25.46 -27.23
C ILE A 73 30.58 25.02 -28.59
N ILE A 74 29.95 25.94 -29.34
CA ILE A 74 29.43 25.71 -30.70
C ILE A 74 30.57 25.51 -31.71
N ASP A 75 31.67 26.25 -31.61
CA ASP A 75 32.87 26.11 -32.46
C ASP A 75 33.47 24.69 -32.31
N ASN A 76 33.31 24.07 -31.13
CA ASN A 76 33.68 22.69 -30.83
C ASN A 76 32.54 21.66 -31.10
N SER A 77 31.45 22.08 -31.74
CA SER A 77 30.28 21.27 -32.13
C SER A 77 29.49 20.59 -31.00
N TRP A 78 29.54 21.12 -29.78
CA TRP A 78 28.72 20.61 -28.68
C TRP A 78 27.30 21.18 -28.70
N ASP A 79 26.31 20.35 -28.40
CA ASP A 79 24.91 20.75 -28.29
C ASP A 79 24.16 20.14 -27.08
N ASP A 80 22.88 20.51 -26.91
CA ASP A 80 22.05 20.06 -25.78
C ASP A 80 21.83 18.53 -25.75
N HIS A 81 22.08 17.80 -26.86
CA HIS A 81 22.03 16.33 -26.88
C HIS A 81 23.28 15.67 -26.25
N ASP A 82 24.41 16.39 -26.17
CA ASP A 82 25.62 15.91 -25.50
C ASP A 82 25.53 16.00 -23.96
N LEU A 83 24.49 16.64 -23.44
CA LEU A 83 24.22 16.74 -22.01
C LEU A 83 23.61 15.42 -21.47
N PRO A 84 24.04 14.90 -20.30
CA PRO A 84 25.02 15.47 -19.38
C PRO A 84 26.47 15.18 -19.77
N ILE A 85 27.27 16.24 -19.87
CA ILE A 85 28.70 16.13 -20.18
C ILE A 85 29.45 15.64 -18.94
N SER A 86 30.31 14.63 -19.12
CA SER A 86 31.09 14.03 -18.01
C SER A 86 32.13 15.01 -17.47
N GLN A 87 32.53 14.87 -16.21
CA GLN A 87 33.47 15.82 -15.59
C GLN A 87 34.80 15.92 -16.37
N GLU A 88 35.30 14.81 -16.92
CA GLU A 88 36.51 14.76 -17.76
C GLU A 88 36.36 15.49 -19.11
N GLN A 89 35.15 15.54 -19.65
CA GLN A 89 34.84 16.28 -20.88
C GLN A 89 34.53 17.76 -20.63
N VAL A 90 34.05 18.13 -19.44
CA VAL A 90 33.90 19.55 -19.08
C VAL A 90 35.27 20.25 -19.02
N ASP A 91 36.32 19.54 -18.59
CA ASP A 91 37.70 20.04 -18.68
C ASP A 91 38.16 20.26 -20.14
N GLN A 92 37.56 19.55 -21.12
CA GLN A 92 37.85 19.69 -22.57
C GLN A 92 37.01 20.78 -23.27
N LEU A 93 35.79 21.08 -22.79
CA LEU A 93 35.03 22.28 -23.17
C LEU A 93 35.84 23.57 -22.89
N ALA A 94 36.73 23.51 -21.90
CA ALA A 94 37.41 24.65 -21.30
C ALA A 94 38.77 25.02 -21.95
N GLN A 95 38.99 24.71 -23.24
CA GLN A 95 40.22 25.08 -23.99
C GLN A 95 40.48 26.61 -24.14
N THR A 96 39.80 27.45 -23.37
CA THR A 96 40.20 28.85 -23.13
C THR A 96 41.35 28.92 -22.10
N PRO A 97 42.50 29.55 -22.41
CA PRO A 97 43.77 29.37 -21.69
C PRO A 97 43.88 30.06 -20.30
N ASN A 98 42.78 30.30 -19.59
CA ASN A 98 42.79 31.09 -18.35
C ASN A 98 41.67 30.75 -17.35
N ARG A 99 41.13 29.52 -17.37
CA ARG A 99 40.07 29.07 -16.45
C ARG A 99 40.57 28.26 -15.26
N SER A 100 39.86 28.39 -14.14
CA SER A 100 40.10 27.61 -12.92
C SER A 100 39.11 26.44 -12.82
N GLY A 101 39.58 25.24 -12.47
CA GLY A 101 38.76 24.02 -12.27
C GLY A 101 37.57 24.13 -11.27
N ARG A 102 37.43 25.25 -10.56
CA ARG A 102 36.23 25.60 -9.78
C ARG A 102 35.03 25.96 -10.66
N VAL A 103 35.26 26.42 -11.90
CA VAL A 103 34.21 26.78 -12.87
C VAL A 103 33.64 25.52 -13.50
N ASP A 104 34.51 24.60 -13.88
CA ASP A 104 34.18 23.39 -14.62
C ASP A 104 33.36 22.43 -13.73
N ARG A 105 33.77 22.27 -12.46
CA ARG A 105 32.96 21.60 -11.43
C ARG A 105 31.58 22.27 -11.20
N ARG A 106 31.46 23.60 -11.34
CA ARG A 106 30.16 24.29 -11.21
C ARG A 106 29.28 24.06 -12.44
N PHE A 107 29.84 24.01 -13.64
CA PHE A 107 29.12 23.62 -14.86
C PHE A 107 28.59 22.18 -14.75
N PHE A 108 29.48 21.24 -14.40
CA PHE A 108 29.12 19.84 -14.20
C PHE A 108 27.99 19.64 -13.18
N GLN A 109 27.95 20.43 -12.10
CA GLN A 109 26.85 20.39 -11.13
C GLN A 109 25.60 21.13 -11.60
N ARG A 110 25.73 22.23 -12.35
CA ARG A 110 24.61 23.09 -12.77
C ARG A 110 23.78 22.45 -13.88
N GLN A 111 24.36 21.66 -14.79
CA GLN A 111 23.62 21.02 -15.88
C GLN A 111 22.42 20.20 -15.39
N PHE A 112 22.54 19.51 -14.25
CA PHE A 112 21.47 18.69 -13.66
C PHE A 112 20.27 19.49 -13.13
N HIS A 113 20.35 20.82 -13.06
CA HIS A 113 19.20 21.71 -12.80
C HIS A 113 18.40 22.06 -14.07
N TYR A 114 18.95 21.78 -15.25
CA TYR A 114 18.32 21.99 -16.56
C TYR A 114 17.89 20.66 -17.20
N LEU A 115 18.61 19.57 -16.91
CA LEU A 115 18.31 18.20 -17.34
C LEU A 115 17.30 17.51 -16.41
N ILE A 116 16.19 18.19 -16.12
CA ILE A 116 15.16 17.69 -15.22
C ILE A 116 14.35 16.59 -15.92
N LYS A 117 14.29 15.40 -15.31
CA LYS A 117 13.43 14.29 -15.74
C LYS A 117 12.11 14.31 -14.96
N PRO A 118 11.00 14.85 -15.52
CA PRO A 118 9.72 14.91 -14.81
C PRO A 118 9.17 13.51 -14.56
N LEU A 119 8.65 13.27 -13.36
CA LEU A 119 8.00 12.00 -13.01
C LEU A 119 6.56 11.99 -13.52
N GLN A 120 6.27 11.20 -14.54
CA GLN A 120 4.92 10.99 -15.05
C GLN A 120 4.25 9.78 -14.40
N ARG A 121 2.94 9.68 -14.61
CA ARG A 121 2.12 8.58 -14.07
C ARG A 121 2.52 7.25 -14.72
N GLY A 122 2.95 6.30 -13.89
CA GLY A 122 3.40 4.97 -14.29
C GLY A 122 4.91 4.83 -14.40
N ASP A 123 5.68 5.91 -14.22
CA ASP A 123 7.13 5.89 -14.45
C ASP A 123 7.91 5.15 -13.36
N HIS A 124 9.05 4.61 -13.79
CA HIS A 124 10.17 4.29 -12.91
C HIS A 124 11.42 4.97 -13.47
N ILE A 125 12.00 5.91 -12.71
CA ILE A 125 13.21 6.64 -13.13
C ILE A 125 14.37 6.30 -12.20
N VAL A 126 15.49 5.86 -12.76
CA VAL A 126 16.76 5.72 -12.03
C VAL A 126 17.48 7.06 -12.10
N PHE A 127 17.61 7.74 -10.96
CA PHE A 127 18.38 8.98 -10.85
C PHE A 127 19.80 8.71 -10.36
N THR A 128 20.78 9.28 -11.04
CA THR A 128 22.17 9.28 -10.57
C THR A 128 22.34 10.19 -9.34
N ASN A 129 23.42 10.02 -8.57
CA ASN A 129 23.72 10.83 -7.38
C ASN A 129 23.96 12.34 -7.65
N HIS A 130 23.92 12.76 -8.91
CA HIS A 130 24.14 14.15 -9.33
C HIS A 130 22.87 14.78 -9.91
N GLU A 131 21.89 13.96 -10.30
CA GLU A 131 20.63 14.42 -10.86
C GLU A 131 19.69 14.96 -9.78
N VAL A 132 18.96 16.03 -10.11
CA VAL A 132 17.98 16.62 -9.20
C VAL A 132 16.62 15.98 -9.44
N VAL A 133 16.09 15.27 -8.45
CA VAL A 133 14.72 14.75 -8.50
C VAL A 133 13.73 15.92 -8.42
N PRO A 134 12.83 16.13 -9.40
CA PRO A 134 11.91 17.26 -9.42
C PRO A 134 10.72 17.04 -8.49
N LEU A 135 10.90 17.39 -7.21
CA LEU A 135 9.85 17.40 -6.21
C LEU A 135 10.12 18.44 -5.12
N GLU A 136 9.04 18.92 -4.50
CA GLU A 136 9.09 19.79 -3.32
C GLU A 136 8.46 19.05 -2.12
N VAL A 137 9.18 18.98 -0.99
CA VAL A 137 8.71 18.30 0.23
C VAL A 137 7.95 19.30 1.10
N ILE A 138 6.65 19.10 1.30
CA ILE A 138 5.80 20.00 2.08
C ILE A 138 5.97 19.76 3.59
N ASP A 139 5.74 18.53 4.05
CA ASP A 139 5.58 18.23 5.48
C ASP A 139 6.93 17.86 6.13
N ARG A 140 7.87 18.82 6.13
CA ARG A 140 9.05 18.76 7.01
C ARG A 140 8.60 19.05 8.45
N ARG A 141 8.08 18.04 9.15
CA ARG A 141 7.85 18.10 10.61
C ARG A 141 9.18 18.15 11.35
N ALA A 142 9.73 19.35 11.47
CA ALA A 142 10.89 19.60 12.31
C ALA A 142 10.53 19.31 13.77
N GLY A 143 11.21 18.32 14.38
CA GLY A 143 11.26 18.18 15.85
C GLY A 143 10.55 16.98 16.49
N LEU A 144 9.88 16.09 15.75
CA LEU A 144 9.43 14.81 16.31
C LEU A 144 9.91 13.62 15.46
N ALA A 145 10.28 12.53 16.14
CA ALA A 145 10.76 11.28 15.56
C ALA A 145 9.65 10.47 14.84
N SER A 146 8.94 11.12 13.92
CA SER A 146 8.16 10.44 12.90
C SER A 146 9.10 9.61 12.05
N SER A 147 8.81 8.32 11.91
CA SER A 147 9.58 7.40 11.06
C SER A 147 9.88 8.04 9.70
N HIS A 148 11.17 8.16 9.33
CA HIS A 148 11.67 8.82 8.11
C HIS A 148 11.35 8.05 6.80
N THR A 149 10.21 7.37 6.77
CA THR A 149 9.79 6.42 5.75
C THR A 149 8.69 6.98 4.85
N ILE A 150 7.93 8.00 5.27
CA ILE A 150 6.86 8.62 4.46
C ILE A 150 6.89 10.15 4.59
N ASP A 151 7.05 10.85 3.47
CA ASP A 151 6.96 12.31 3.34
C ASP A 151 5.74 12.73 2.51
N LYS A 152 5.27 13.98 2.64
CA LYS A 152 4.34 14.58 1.66
C LYS A 152 5.09 15.47 0.66
N VAL A 153 4.84 15.27 -0.63
CA VAL A 153 5.55 15.97 -1.72
C VAL A 153 4.59 16.49 -2.80
N VAL A 154 5.03 17.50 -3.55
CA VAL A 154 4.38 18.00 -4.79
C VAL A 154 5.35 17.82 -5.96
N LEU A 155 4.80 17.50 -7.13
CA LEU A 155 5.54 17.40 -8.38
C LEU A 155 5.33 18.67 -9.23
N PRO A 156 6.36 19.23 -9.90
CA PRO A 156 6.22 20.45 -10.70
C PRO A 156 5.23 20.32 -11.86
N ASN A 157 5.15 19.13 -12.48
CA ASN A 157 4.21 18.80 -13.55
C ASN A 157 2.77 18.55 -13.06
N CYS A 158 2.53 18.45 -11.74
CA CYS A 158 1.22 18.22 -11.15
C CYS A 158 0.93 19.29 -10.07
N PRO A 159 0.85 20.58 -10.44
CA PRO A 159 0.71 21.68 -9.47
C PRO A 159 -0.58 21.53 -8.64
N GLY A 160 -0.45 21.70 -7.33
CA GLY A 160 -1.55 21.55 -6.36
C GLY A 160 -1.87 20.11 -5.95
N GLN A 161 -1.35 19.09 -6.65
CA GLN A 161 -1.54 17.70 -6.23
C GLN A 161 -0.46 17.26 -5.23
N VAL A 162 -0.90 16.79 -4.06
CA VAL A 162 -0.02 16.26 -3.01
C VAL A 162 0.06 14.73 -3.11
N PHE A 163 1.28 14.21 -3.01
CA PHE A 163 1.60 12.79 -3.03
C PHE A 163 2.24 12.37 -1.71
N CYS A 164 2.02 11.12 -1.30
CA CYS A 164 2.77 10.49 -0.22
C CYS A 164 3.99 9.76 -0.79
N ARG A 165 5.20 10.28 -0.54
CA ARG A 165 6.46 9.65 -0.93
C ARG A 165 6.90 8.67 0.15
N ARG A 166 6.91 7.36 -0.15
CA ARG A 166 7.54 6.35 0.70
C ARG A 166 9.01 6.16 0.31
N ARG A 167 9.91 6.07 1.29
CA ARG A 167 11.33 5.74 1.12
C ARG A 167 11.59 4.30 1.55
N ILE A 168 12.34 3.56 0.74
CA ILE A 168 12.69 2.15 0.93
C ILE A 168 14.21 2.00 0.75
N PRO A 169 14.97 1.57 1.77
CA PRO A 169 16.39 1.31 1.64
C PRO A 169 16.66 0.21 0.60
N LEU A 170 17.63 0.43 -0.29
CA LEU A 170 18.09 -0.58 -1.24
C LEU A 170 19.50 -1.05 -0.89
N GLY A 171 19.75 -2.34 -1.07
CA GLY A 171 21.05 -2.96 -0.83
C GLY A 171 20.93 -4.38 -0.29
N ASN A 172 22.08 -4.96 0.06
CA ASN A 172 22.20 -6.36 0.45
C ASN A 172 22.11 -6.57 1.98
N SER A 173 21.73 -5.52 2.72
CA SER A 173 21.55 -5.56 4.17
C SER A 173 20.17 -6.10 4.57
N LEU A 174 20.08 -6.71 5.74
CA LEU A 174 18.84 -7.27 6.28
C LEU A 174 17.75 -6.19 6.41
N GLY A 175 16.61 -6.37 5.75
CA GLY A 175 15.51 -5.39 5.68
C GLY A 175 15.60 -4.34 4.56
N SER A 176 16.62 -4.43 3.69
CA SER A 176 16.68 -3.70 2.43
C SER A 176 16.23 -4.59 1.27
N LEU A 177 15.65 -3.99 0.22
CA LEU A 177 15.36 -4.71 -1.03
C LEU A 177 16.55 -4.63 -1.99
N THR A 178 16.72 -5.62 -2.86
CA THR A 178 17.58 -5.41 -4.04
C THR A 178 16.88 -4.45 -5.00
N PRO A 179 17.61 -3.71 -5.86
CA PRO A 179 17.00 -2.87 -6.89
C PRO A 179 16.04 -3.65 -7.80
N VAL A 180 16.39 -4.90 -8.13
CA VAL A 180 15.57 -5.80 -8.96
C VAL A 180 14.26 -6.15 -8.26
N ASP A 181 14.29 -6.57 -6.99
CA ASP A 181 13.07 -6.86 -6.21
C ASP A 181 12.18 -5.62 -6.06
N PHE A 182 12.80 -4.43 -5.94
CA PHE A 182 12.07 -3.16 -5.85
C PHE A 182 11.35 -2.82 -7.16
N GLU A 183 12.03 -2.96 -8.30
CA GLU A 183 11.44 -2.75 -9.63
C GLU A 183 10.32 -3.76 -9.93
N GLU A 184 10.52 -5.06 -9.65
CA GLU A 184 9.48 -6.09 -9.78
C GLU A 184 8.25 -5.78 -8.92
N ALA A 185 8.46 -5.41 -7.65
CA ALA A 185 7.38 -5.02 -6.75
C ALA A 185 6.64 -3.76 -7.22
N VAL A 186 7.34 -2.74 -7.73
CA VAL A 186 6.75 -1.54 -8.36
C VAL A 186 5.94 -1.90 -9.61
N ASN A 187 6.46 -2.78 -10.46
CA ASN A 187 5.80 -3.20 -11.69
C ASN A 187 4.48 -3.92 -11.39
N SER A 188 4.45 -4.80 -10.38
CA SER A 188 3.25 -5.53 -9.95
C SER A 188 2.07 -4.63 -9.53
N ILE A 189 2.36 -3.41 -9.02
CA ILE A 189 1.35 -2.48 -8.48
C ILE A 189 0.98 -1.35 -9.45
N ARG A 190 1.74 -1.17 -10.54
CA ARG A 190 1.61 -0.04 -11.48
C ARG A 190 0.24 0.05 -12.17
N SER A 191 -0.35 -1.10 -12.48
CA SER A 191 -1.65 -1.25 -13.17
C SER A 191 -2.86 -1.35 -12.25
N ILE A 192 -2.66 -1.29 -10.93
CA ILE A 192 -3.70 -1.48 -9.92
C ILE A 192 -4.13 -0.10 -9.40
N GLN A 193 -5.35 0.30 -9.77
CA GLN A 193 -5.87 1.65 -9.59
C GLN A 193 -7.39 1.60 -9.35
N ASN A 194 -7.83 1.98 -8.16
CA ASN A 194 -9.25 2.01 -7.76
C ASN A 194 -9.53 3.29 -6.94
N GLN A 195 -10.77 3.77 -6.98
CA GLN A 195 -11.19 5.00 -6.30
C GLN A 195 -10.95 5.00 -4.79
N HIS A 196 -10.96 3.84 -4.11
CA HIS A 196 -10.66 3.72 -2.67
C HIS A 196 -9.42 2.86 -2.40
N LEU A 197 -8.43 2.93 -3.29
CA LEU A 197 -7.12 2.31 -3.11
C LEU A 197 -6.00 3.35 -3.30
N VAL A 198 -5.12 3.47 -2.30
CA VAL A 198 -3.89 4.26 -2.42
C VAL A 198 -3.02 3.65 -3.52
N SER A 199 -2.98 4.35 -4.64
CA SER A 199 -2.43 3.85 -5.91
C SER A 199 -1.02 4.38 -6.14
N CYS A 200 -0.17 3.57 -6.77
CA CYS A 200 1.15 4.00 -7.21
C CYS A 200 1.01 5.02 -8.35
N HIS A 201 1.48 6.25 -8.14
CA HIS A 201 1.54 7.27 -9.19
C HIS A 201 2.81 7.13 -10.01
N ALA A 202 3.97 7.15 -9.35
CA ALA A 202 5.29 7.04 -9.98
C ALA A 202 6.29 6.47 -8.98
N SER A 203 7.46 6.06 -9.46
CA SER A 203 8.54 5.53 -8.64
C SER A 203 9.89 6.00 -9.15
N TYR A 204 10.89 6.00 -8.27
CA TYR A 204 12.26 6.31 -8.68
C TYR A 204 13.28 5.69 -7.73
N THR A 205 14.52 5.52 -8.18
CA THR A 205 15.66 5.20 -7.31
C THR A 205 16.62 6.37 -7.28
N HIS A 206 17.19 6.69 -6.11
CA HIS A 206 18.16 7.76 -5.93
C HIS A 206 19.00 7.53 -4.67
N SER A 207 20.32 7.69 -4.76
CA SER A 207 21.27 7.57 -3.63
C SER A 207 21.09 6.32 -2.76
N GLY A 208 20.97 5.15 -3.39
CA GLY A 208 20.84 3.85 -2.68
C GLY A 208 19.49 3.64 -1.99
N ALA A 209 18.46 4.39 -2.34
CA ALA A 209 17.10 4.17 -1.87
C ALA A 209 16.09 4.21 -3.03
N GLY A 210 15.08 3.36 -2.93
CA GLY A 210 13.89 3.37 -3.76
C GLY A 210 12.84 4.28 -3.14
N TYR A 211 12.11 4.98 -3.99
CA TYR A 211 11.03 5.89 -3.60
C TYR A 211 9.79 5.60 -4.42
N VAL A 212 8.64 5.57 -3.76
CA VAL A 212 7.34 5.36 -4.41
C VAL A 212 6.42 6.52 -4.04
N LEU A 213 5.83 7.15 -5.04
CA LEU A 213 4.86 8.23 -4.90
C LEU A 213 3.46 7.63 -4.96
N PHE A 214 2.72 7.78 -3.88
CA PHE A 214 1.36 7.29 -3.73
C PHE A 214 0.35 8.44 -3.80
N THR A 215 -0.83 8.16 -4.37
CA THR A 215 -1.95 9.09 -4.47
C THR A 215 -3.28 8.39 -4.12
N PRO A 216 -4.24 9.07 -3.46
CA PRO A 216 -4.14 10.42 -2.91
C PRO A 216 -3.24 10.49 -1.66
N ALA A 217 -2.83 11.71 -1.30
CA ALA A 217 -2.20 11.93 0.00
C ALA A 217 -3.25 11.86 1.13
N THR A 218 -2.91 11.11 2.18
CA THR A 218 -3.80 10.80 3.31
C THR A 218 -3.28 11.42 4.61
N ASP A 219 -4.16 11.60 5.58
CA ASP A 219 -3.87 12.31 6.85
C ASP A 219 -3.94 11.43 8.09
N THR A 220 -4.90 10.51 8.14
CA THR A 220 -5.18 9.71 9.34
C THR A 220 -5.53 8.26 8.98
N THR A 221 -5.31 7.35 9.92
CA THR A 221 -5.74 5.95 9.82
C THR A 221 -7.12 5.77 10.46
N LEU A 222 -7.86 4.73 10.07
CA LEU A 222 -9.13 4.34 10.71
C LEU A 222 -8.94 4.03 12.20
N LYS A 223 -7.79 3.45 12.58
CA LYS A 223 -7.39 3.25 13.98
C LYS A 223 -7.34 4.56 14.76
N SER A 224 -6.74 5.60 14.17
CA SER A 224 -6.68 6.94 14.77
C SER A 224 -8.06 7.59 14.82
N PHE A 225 -8.83 7.50 13.73
CA PHE A 225 -10.18 8.06 13.61
C PHE A 225 -11.17 7.49 14.64
N LEU A 226 -11.14 6.17 14.88
CA LEU A 226 -11.98 5.49 15.87
C LEU A 226 -11.55 5.79 17.32
N GLY A 227 -10.26 6.08 17.54
CA GLY A 227 -9.73 6.50 18.84
C GLY A 227 -10.00 7.98 19.16
N ASN A 228 -9.83 8.87 18.18
CA ASN A 228 -10.07 10.30 18.30
C ASN A 228 -10.74 10.85 17.03
N THR A 229 -12.07 10.82 17.02
CA THR A 229 -12.86 11.23 15.86
C THR A 229 -12.68 12.74 15.54
N PRO A 230 -12.32 13.12 14.30
CA PRO A 230 -12.12 14.52 13.89
C PRO A 230 -13.34 15.44 14.10
N SER A 231 -13.08 16.74 14.25
CA SER A 231 -14.12 17.77 14.37
C SER A 231 -15.03 17.85 13.14
N ILE A 232 -14.46 17.77 11.93
CA ILE A 232 -15.22 17.78 10.67
C ILE A 232 -16.30 16.69 10.61
N PHE A 233 -16.02 15.48 11.12
CA PHE A 233 -17.03 14.42 11.24
C PHE A 233 -18.01 14.70 12.38
N LYS A 234 -17.53 15.19 13.54
CA LYS A 234 -18.40 15.52 14.70
C LYS A 234 -19.44 16.60 14.38
N ASN A 235 -19.10 17.54 13.49
CA ASN A 235 -19.94 18.68 13.09
C ASN A 235 -21.08 18.31 12.12
N GLN A 236 -21.01 17.15 11.46
CA GLN A 236 -22.08 16.64 10.59
C GLN A 236 -23.30 16.18 11.40
N SER A 237 -24.49 16.10 10.77
CA SER A 237 -25.70 15.64 11.44
C SER A 237 -25.61 14.16 11.84
N LYS A 238 -26.47 13.71 12.76
CA LYS A 238 -26.52 12.29 13.16
C LYS A 238 -26.85 11.37 11.99
N LYS A 239 -27.64 11.84 11.01
CA LYS A 239 -28.00 11.10 9.79
C LYS A 239 -26.79 10.97 8.88
N ASP A 240 -26.17 12.09 8.52
CA ASP A 240 -25.08 12.13 7.52
C ASP A 240 -23.89 11.31 7.99
N ARG A 241 -23.52 11.40 9.28
CA ARG A 241 -22.47 10.57 9.87
C ARG A 241 -22.74 9.06 9.78
N ARG A 242 -24.00 8.63 9.92
CA ARG A 242 -24.37 7.22 9.79
C ARG A 242 -24.31 6.79 8.33
N GLN A 243 -24.87 7.61 7.43
CA GLN A 243 -24.83 7.38 5.98
C GLN A 243 -23.39 7.33 5.45
N LEU A 244 -22.52 8.22 5.92
CA LEU A 244 -21.10 8.27 5.55
C LEU A 244 -20.35 7.00 5.97
N VAL A 245 -20.54 6.51 7.20
CA VAL A 245 -19.92 5.24 7.64
C VAL A 245 -20.49 4.04 6.87
N MET A 246 -21.79 4.01 6.55
CA MET A 246 -22.37 2.96 5.71
C MET A 246 -21.80 3.00 4.28
N ASN A 247 -21.63 4.19 3.70
CA ASN A 247 -20.95 4.36 2.42
C ASN A 247 -19.49 3.89 2.48
N TRP A 248 -18.74 4.18 3.54
CA TRP A 248 -17.38 3.64 3.72
C TRP A 248 -17.34 2.11 3.76
N ILE A 249 -18.32 1.46 4.41
CA ILE A 249 -18.44 0.00 4.40
C ILE A 249 -18.58 -0.51 2.96
N LEU A 250 -19.46 0.10 2.16
CA LEU A 250 -19.60 -0.24 0.74
C LEU A 250 -18.31 0.01 -0.05
N CYS A 251 -17.65 1.17 0.12
CA CYS A 251 -16.39 1.50 -0.56
C CYS A 251 -15.28 0.47 -0.32
N LEU A 252 -15.14 -0.01 0.92
CA LEU A 252 -14.15 -1.03 1.29
C LEU A 252 -14.48 -2.41 0.70
N VAL A 253 -15.75 -2.81 0.69
CA VAL A 253 -16.17 -4.09 0.10
C VAL A 253 -16.04 -4.05 -1.42
N ASP A 254 -16.43 -2.94 -2.06
CA ASP A 254 -16.35 -2.71 -3.50
C ASP A 254 -14.90 -2.74 -4.01
N THR A 255 -13.98 -2.11 -3.29
CA THR A 255 -12.55 -2.16 -3.62
C THR A 255 -11.95 -3.54 -3.39
N LEU A 256 -12.41 -4.28 -2.38
CA LEU A 256 -11.95 -5.66 -2.19
C LEU A 256 -12.47 -6.58 -3.29
N ALA A 257 -13.71 -6.39 -3.76
CA ALA A 257 -14.26 -7.09 -4.93
C ALA A 257 -13.45 -6.82 -6.20
N TYR A 258 -13.06 -5.56 -6.43
CA TYR A 258 -12.14 -5.18 -7.51
C TYR A 258 -10.76 -5.88 -7.41
N ILE A 259 -10.21 -6.01 -6.20
CA ILE A 259 -8.93 -6.70 -5.96
C ILE A 259 -9.08 -8.20 -6.23
N HIS A 260 -10.11 -8.83 -5.64
CA HIS A 260 -10.34 -10.28 -5.74
C HIS A 260 -10.72 -10.72 -7.16
N GLY A 261 -11.49 -9.89 -7.88
CA GLY A 261 -11.83 -10.11 -9.29
C GLY A 261 -10.65 -10.04 -10.26
N ARG A 262 -9.48 -9.58 -9.81
CA ARG A 262 -8.19 -9.66 -10.55
C ARG A 262 -7.33 -10.87 -10.15
N GLY A 263 -7.87 -11.79 -9.34
CA GLY A 263 -7.11 -12.92 -8.77
C GLY A 263 -6.14 -12.52 -7.64
N LEU A 264 -6.20 -11.26 -7.18
CA LEU A 264 -5.28 -10.73 -6.17
C LEU A 264 -5.89 -10.82 -4.77
N SER A 265 -5.08 -10.54 -3.75
CA SER A 265 -5.47 -10.41 -2.34
C SER A 265 -4.75 -9.23 -1.70
N HIS A 266 -5.39 -8.57 -0.72
CA HIS A 266 -4.85 -7.41 -0.01
C HIS A 266 -3.84 -7.82 1.07
N GLY A 267 -4.13 -8.88 1.81
CA GLY A 267 -3.26 -9.59 2.75
C GLY A 267 -2.79 -8.84 4.00
N ASN A 268 -3.13 -7.55 4.15
CA ASN A 268 -2.88 -6.75 5.36
C ASN A 268 -4.05 -5.80 5.66
N ILE A 269 -5.28 -6.35 5.83
CA ILE A 269 -6.47 -5.55 6.16
C ILE A 269 -6.59 -5.41 7.68
N LYS A 270 -6.45 -4.18 8.19
CA LYS A 270 -6.60 -3.82 9.61
C LYS A 270 -6.91 -2.33 9.75
N LEU A 271 -7.21 -1.85 10.96
CA LEU A 271 -7.58 -0.44 11.17
C LEU A 271 -6.43 0.54 10.87
N SER A 272 -5.17 0.11 10.94
CA SER A 272 -4.00 0.94 10.63
C SER A 272 -3.70 1.06 9.13
N THR A 273 -4.13 0.10 8.29
CA THR A 273 -3.91 0.09 6.83
C THR A 273 -5.10 0.62 6.02
N ILE A 274 -6.10 1.17 6.71
CA ILE A 274 -7.21 1.90 6.10
C ILE A 274 -7.07 3.37 6.47
N LEU A 275 -7.02 4.23 5.45
CA LEU A 275 -6.63 5.64 5.55
C LEU A 275 -7.77 6.57 5.16
N PHE A 276 -7.68 7.82 5.60
CA PHE A 276 -8.60 8.91 5.26
C PHE A 276 -7.88 10.12 4.68
N THR A 277 -8.52 10.77 3.70
CA THR A 277 -8.20 12.14 3.26
C THR A 277 -8.76 13.19 4.22
N SER A 278 -8.40 14.46 4.03
CA SER A 278 -8.94 15.60 4.78
C SER A 278 -10.47 15.75 4.61
N GLN A 279 -10.98 15.26 3.48
CA GLN A 279 -12.40 15.27 3.07
C GLN A 279 -13.20 14.10 3.65
N LEU A 280 -12.55 13.18 4.38
CA LEU A 280 -13.12 11.94 4.93
C LEU A 280 -13.45 10.85 3.90
N ASP A 281 -12.78 10.85 2.75
CA ASP A 281 -12.83 9.72 1.81
C ASP A 281 -11.93 8.59 2.33
N ILE A 282 -12.40 7.35 2.23
CA ILE A 282 -11.72 6.16 2.76
C ILE A 282 -10.89 5.46 1.70
N PHE A 283 -9.72 4.91 2.07
CA PHE A 283 -8.83 4.17 1.16
C PHE A 283 -8.18 2.97 1.84
N TYR A 284 -7.98 1.89 1.11
CA TYR A 284 -6.97 0.88 1.46
C TYR A 284 -5.56 1.39 1.18
N SER A 285 -4.62 1.05 2.05
CA SER A 285 -3.18 1.21 1.85
C SER A 285 -2.44 -0.09 2.16
N ASP A 286 -1.15 -0.13 1.84
CA ASP A 286 -0.27 -1.27 2.18
C ASP A 286 -0.70 -2.64 1.57
N PHE A 287 -1.53 -2.59 0.54
CA PHE A 287 -1.78 -3.67 -0.42
C PHE A 287 -0.49 -4.31 -0.97
N THR A 288 0.58 -3.52 -1.05
CA THR A 288 1.87 -3.85 -1.70
C THR A 288 2.83 -4.60 -0.78
N ARG A 289 3.80 -5.35 -1.33
CA ARG A 289 4.97 -5.85 -0.57
C ARG A 289 5.93 -4.75 -0.09
N LEU A 290 5.71 -3.51 -0.52
CA LEU A 290 6.49 -2.30 -0.21
C LEU A 290 5.97 -1.55 1.03
N HIS A 291 5.26 -2.24 1.93
CA HIS A 291 4.83 -1.68 3.20
C HIS A 291 5.87 -1.89 4.31
N ALA A 292 5.91 -0.96 5.27
CA ALA A 292 6.98 -0.90 6.26
C ALA A 292 7.12 -2.22 7.04
N GLU A 293 6.01 -2.86 7.42
CA GLU A 293 6.02 -4.08 8.25
C GLU A 293 6.61 -5.29 7.50
N ALA A 294 6.36 -5.44 6.19
CA ALA A 294 6.99 -6.49 5.38
C ALA A 294 8.51 -6.32 5.28
N LEU A 295 8.99 -5.08 5.21
CA LEU A 295 10.42 -4.75 5.20
C LEU A 295 11.05 -4.93 6.59
N SER A 296 10.35 -4.47 7.64
CA SER A 296 10.78 -4.60 9.04
C SER A 296 10.78 -6.04 9.52
N GLY A 297 9.84 -6.89 9.09
CA GLY A 297 9.76 -8.30 9.47
C GLY A 297 10.94 -9.16 8.99
N GLN A 298 11.76 -8.65 8.06
CA GLN A 298 13.06 -9.25 7.73
C GLN A 298 14.17 -8.82 8.70
N ALA A 299 14.18 -7.55 9.13
CA ALA A 299 15.20 -6.97 10.01
C ALA A 299 15.01 -7.31 11.49
N ASP A 300 13.77 -7.22 11.98
CA ASP A 300 13.46 -7.30 13.40
C ASP A 300 12.46 -8.43 13.69
N LYS A 301 13.00 -9.64 13.80
CA LYS A 301 12.26 -10.86 14.15
C LYS A 301 11.65 -10.83 15.56
N SER A 302 11.84 -9.75 16.34
CA SER A 302 11.35 -9.61 17.71
C SER A 302 10.04 -8.82 17.82
N ALA A 303 9.70 -7.98 16.83
CA ALA A 303 8.54 -7.10 16.87
C ALA A 303 7.25 -7.84 16.49
N PHE A 304 6.57 -8.44 17.48
CA PHE A 304 5.25 -9.05 17.29
C PHE A 304 4.18 -8.00 16.98
N ASP A 305 3.69 -7.96 15.75
CA ASP A 305 2.56 -7.10 15.37
C ASP A 305 1.24 -7.64 15.95
N ARG A 306 0.92 -7.10 17.13
CA ARG A 306 -0.30 -7.36 17.90
C ARG A 306 -1.58 -7.05 17.12
N GLU A 307 -1.57 -6.09 16.20
CA GLU A 307 -2.75 -5.70 15.43
C GLU A 307 -2.95 -6.64 14.24
N SER A 308 -1.91 -6.98 13.47
CA SER A 308 -2.04 -8.04 12.45
C SER A 308 -2.53 -9.35 13.07
N TYR A 309 -2.04 -9.71 14.27
CA TYR A 309 -2.54 -10.87 15.01
C TYR A 309 -4.02 -10.76 15.40
N ASP A 310 -4.48 -9.59 15.87
CA ASP A 310 -5.86 -9.40 16.30
C ASP A 310 -6.86 -9.65 15.15
N TYR A 311 -6.56 -9.15 13.95
CA TYR A 311 -7.47 -9.16 12.77
C TYR A 311 -7.28 -10.39 11.86
N ALA A 312 -6.18 -11.12 11.98
CA ALA A 312 -5.89 -12.30 11.16
C ALA A 312 -6.93 -13.41 11.31
N ALA A 313 -7.15 -14.13 10.21
CA ALA A 313 -8.05 -15.26 10.09
C ALA A 313 -7.51 -16.52 10.81
N PRO A 314 -8.40 -17.42 11.30
CA PRO A 314 -8.00 -18.61 12.05
C PRO A 314 -6.96 -19.50 11.35
N GLU A 315 -7.08 -19.68 10.04
CA GLU A 315 -6.20 -20.50 9.22
C GLU A 315 -4.76 -19.95 9.15
N GLN A 316 -4.59 -18.63 9.22
CA GLN A 316 -3.26 -17.99 9.21
C GLN A 316 -2.45 -18.32 10.48
N TRP A 317 -3.12 -18.77 11.55
CA TRP A 317 -2.54 -19.14 12.84
C TRP A 317 -2.87 -20.58 13.26
N PHE A 318 -3.31 -21.41 12.31
CA PHE A 318 -3.60 -22.82 12.55
C PHE A 318 -2.30 -23.63 12.61
N ARG A 319 -1.96 -24.14 13.80
CA ARG A 319 -0.98 -25.22 13.93
C ARG A 319 -1.73 -26.54 13.73
N PRO A 320 -1.31 -27.41 12.79
CA PRO A 320 -1.73 -28.81 12.83
C PRO A 320 -1.31 -29.39 14.18
N THR A 321 -2.29 -29.74 15.02
CA THR A 321 -2.03 -30.58 16.18
C THR A 321 -1.55 -31.92 15.64
N THR A 322 -0.26 -32.22 15.80
CA THR A 322 0.27 -33.58 15.62
C THR A 322 -0.54 -34.49 16.55
N GLY A 323 -1.42 -35.31 15.95
CA GLY A 323 -2.38 -36.12 16.69
C GLY A 323 -1.68 -37.12 17.62
N PRO A 324 -2.34 -37.51 18.72
CA PRO A 324 -1.74 -38.40 19.70
C PRO A 324 -1.63 -39.84 19.15
N THR A 325 -0.41 -40.27 18.80
CA THR A 325 -0.10 -41.70 18.69
C THR A 325 -0.11 -42.31 20.09
N SER A 326 -1.19 -43.00 20.44
CA SER A 326 -1.34 -43.79 21.68
C SER A 326 -1.19 -45.28 21.38
N PRO A 327 -0.85 -46.16 22.34
CA PRO A 327 -0.13 -45.91 23.59
C PRO A 327 1.03 -46.93 23.84
N GLY A 328 2.12 -46.53 24.51
CA GLY A 328 3.10 -47.50 24.99
C GLY A 328 4.37 -46.94 25.66
N GLY A 329 4.56 -47.26 26.95
CA GLY A 329 5.92 -47.42 27.50
C GLY A 329 6.52 -46.32 28.38
N ARG A 330 6.12 -46.29 29.66
CA ARG A 330 6.97 -46.07 30.86
C ARG A 330 7.66 -44.69 31.11
N LYS A 331 7.14 -44.05 32.17
CA LYS A 331 7.81 -43.26 33.24
C LYS A 331 8.24 -41.80 32.97
N ALA A 332 7.71 -40.95 33.86
CA ALA A 332 8.04 -39.55 34.18
C ALA A 332 9.55 -39.23 34.22
N THR A 333 9.99 -37.99 33.96
CA THR A 333 9.86 -36.83 34.89
C THR A 333 10.05 -35.45 34.23
N LEU A 334 9.81 -34.39 35.02
CA LEU A 334 10.14 -32.96 34.82
C LEU A 334 9.32 -32.16 33.79
N SER A 335 8.25 -31.54 34.31
CA SER A 335 7.69 -30.31 33.75
C SER A 335 8.66 -29.14 33.92
N MET A 336 9.27 -28.69 32.83
CA MET A 336 9.93 -27.37 32.75
C MET A 336 9.02 -26.39 32.03
N SER A 337 8.64 -25.33 32.74
CA SER A 337 7.95 -24.17 32.16
C SER A 337 8.93 -23.36 31.31
N VAL A 338 8.68 -23.31 30.00
CA VAL A 338 9.31 -22.38 29.06
C VAL A 338 8.23 -21.60 28.32
N SER A 339 8.47 -20.29 28.20
CA SER A 339 7.61 -19.33 27.53
C SER A 339 7.35 -19.70 26.06
N PRO A 340 6.21 -19.29 25.47
CA PRO A 340 5.93 -19.59 24.07
C PRO A 340 6.87 -18.82 23.14
N GLU A 341 7.91 -19.49 22.63
CA GLU A 341 8.80 -18.94 21.61
C GLU A 341 8.02 -18.63 20.32
N SER A 342 8.17 -17.40 19.87
CA SER A 342 7.34 -16.74 18.86
C SER A 342 8.04 -16.68 17.51
N HIS A 343 8.01 -17.79 16.76
CA HIS A 343 8.71 -17.93 15.47
C HIS A 343 7.84 -18.52 14.35
N THR A 344 6.89 -17.74 13.84
CA THR A 344 6.29 -17.95 12.49
C THR A 344 5.85 -16.61 11.87
N SER A 345 6.79 -15.83 11.34
CA SER A 345 6.45 -14.78 10.37
C SER A 345 6.24 -15.45 9.02
N PHE A 346 4.98 -15.70 8.65
CA PHE A 346 4.61 -16.20 7.33
C PHE A 346 4.09 -15.04 6.48
N SER A 347 4.94 -14.53 5.60
CA SER A 347 4.46 -13.85 4.40
C SER A 347 3.76 -14.90 3.54
N ILE A 348 2.45 -14.78 3.33
CA ILE A 348 1.74 -15.63 2.38
C ILE A 348 2.30 -15.31 0.99
N SER A 349 2.92 -16.31 0.35
CA SER A 349 3.44 -16.21 -1.01
C SER A 349 2.28 -15.90 -1.96
N ARG A 350 2.13 -14.61 -2.30
CA ARG A 350 1.31 -14.19 -3.44
C ARG A 350 2.09 -14.62 -4.68
N SER A 351 1.41 -15.37 -5.54
CA SER A 351 2.00 -16.01 -6.71
C SER A 351 2.61 -14.98 -7.65
N ASP A 352 3.93 -14.99 -7.80
CA ASP A 352 4.65 -14.54 -8.99
C ASP A 352 6.04 -15.20 -9.03
N ASN A 353 6.38 -15.76 -10.20
CA ASN A 353 7.69 -16.26 -10.65
C ASN A 353 8.35 -17.47 -9.90
N PRO A 354 8.47 -18.67 -10.53
CA PRO A 354 9.03 -19.88 -9.91
C PRO A 354 10.57 -19.96 -9.84
N ASN A 355 11.31 -18.95 -10.35
CA ASN A 355 12.76 -19.04 -10.57
C ASN A 355 13.67 -18.52 -9.42
N ASN A 356 13.11 -18.09 -8.28
CA ASN A 356 13.94 -17.62 -7.16
C ASN A 356 14.38 -18.80 -6.26
N PRO A 357 15.69 -19.07 -6.05
CA PRO A 357 16.15 -20.20 -5.25
C PRO A 357 15.78 -20.11 -3.75
N ASN A 358 15.42 -18.92 -3.24
CA ASN A 358 14.88 -18.79 -1.88
C ASN A 358 13.41 -19.27 -1.75
N SER A 359 12.71 -19.57 -2.84
CA SER A 359 11.33 -20.08 -2.80
C SER A 359 11.23 -21.49 -2.18
N MET A 360 12.31 -22.28 -2.20
CA MET A 360 12.29 -23.68 -1.73
C MET A 360 12.24 -23.85 -0.20
N LEU A 361 12.41 -22.77 0.59
CA LEU A 361 12.20 -22.77 2.04
C LEU A 361 10.86 -22.13 2.46
N GLN A 362 10.05 -21.67 1.50
CA GLN A 362 8.72 -21.09 1.74
C GLN A 362 7.72 -21.60 0.69
N SER A 363 7.52 -22.92 0.68
CA SER A 363 6.37 -23.52 -0.01
C SER A 363 5.08 -22.90 0.54
N PRO A 364 4.18 -22.38 -0.33
CA PRO A 364 2.88 -21.90 0.13
C PRO A 364 2.13 -23.08 0.71
N ASN A 365 1.74 -22.95 1.99
CA ASN A 365 1.02 -23.99 2.69
C ASN A 365 -0.32 -24.21 1.95
N PRO A 366 -0.59 -25.39 1.35
CA PRO A 366 -1.65 -25.59 0.33
C PRO A 366 -3.09 -25.53 0.89
N HIS A 367 -3.26 -24.98 2.09
CA HIS A 367 -4.48 -24.91 2.86
C HIS A 367 -4.96 -23.46 3.12
N LEU A 368 -4.23 -22.45 2.63
CA LEU A 368 -4.53 -21.03 2.84
C LEU A 368 -5.12 -20.40 1.58
N ASN A 369 -6.39 -20.01 1.63
CA ASN A 369 -6.99 -19.13 0.62
C ASN A 369 -6.79 -17.67 1.08
N PRO A 370 -5.91 -16.88 0.42
CA PRO A 370 -5.61 -15.51 0.87
C PRO A 370 -6.78 -14.55 0.65
N GLN A 371 -7.65 -14.79 -0.33
CA GLN A 371 -8.86 -14.00 -0.52
C GLN A 371 -9.85 -14.25 0.62
N ALA A 372 -10.05 -15.51 1.02
CA ALA A 372 -10.89 -15.82 2.18
C ALA A 372 -10.34 -15.23 3.49
N ALA A 373 -9.01 -15.13 3.65
CA ALA A 373 -8.38 -14.46 4.79
C ALA A 373 -8.63 -12.94 4.78
N ASP A 374 -8.62 -12.29 3.60
CA ASP A 374 -9.06 -10.89 3.46
C ASP A 374 -10.53 -10.71 3.87
N ILE A 375 -11.42 -11.62 3.47
CA ILE A 375 -12.85 -11.55 3.83
C ILE A 375 -13.02 -11.54 5.36
N PHE A 376 -12.32 -12.43 6.07
CA PHE A 376 -12.36 -12.45 7.54
C PHE A 376 -11.81 -11.17 8.16
N SER A 377 -10.67 -10.70 7.67
CA SER A 377 -9.99 -9.50 8.16
C SER A 377 -10.84 -8.24 7.94
N LEU A 378 -11.50 -8.14 6.77
CA LEU A 378 -12.48 -7.10 6.49
C LEU A 378 -13.70 -7.24 7.40
N GLY A 379 -14.24 -8.45 7.61
CA GLY A 379 -15.37 -8.69 8.52
C GLY A 379 -15.10 -8.15 9.93
N CYS A 380 -13.87 -8.29 10.42
CA CYS A 380 -13.42 -7.71 11.70
C CYS A 380 -13.47 -6.17 11.68
N VAL A 381 -12.98 -5.54 10.61
CA VAL A 381 -13.02 -4.08 10.41
C VAL A 381 -14.45 -3.55 10.31
N LEU A 382 -15.30 -4.19 9.49
CA LEU A 382 -16.70 -3.78 9.32
C LEU A 382 -17.47 -3.86 10.64
N LEU A 383 -17.16 -4.84 11.49
CA LEU A 383 -17.78 -4.95 12.82
C LEU A 383 -17.32 -3.83 13.79
N GLU A 384 -16.09 -3.36 13.70
CA GLU A 384 -15.63 -2.16 14.42
C GLU A 384 -16.36 -0.90 13.90
N MET A 385 -16.59 -0.77 12.59
CA MET A 385 -17.35 0.34 11.99
C MET A 385 -18.83 0.33 12.39
N VAL A 386 -19.49 -0.83 12.39
CA VAL A 386 -20.87 -0.99 12.88
C VAL A 386 -20.97 -0.73 14.39
N SER A 387 -19.97 -1.17 15.16
CA SER A 387 -19.85 -0.83 16.59
C SER A 387 -19.78 0.68 16.80
N PHE A 388 -19.01 1.39 15.98
CA PHE A 388 -18.88 2.85 16.01
C PHE A 388 -20.18 3.58 15.65
N ILE A 389 -20.93 3.13 14.63
CA ILE A 389 -22.28 3.64 14.29
C ILE A 389 -23.21 3.62 15.52
N LEU A 390 -23.14 2.56 16.31
CA LEU A 390 -23.96 2.37 17.52
C LEU A 390 -23.38 3.04 18.78
N LYS A 391 -22.28 3.79 18.64
CA LYS A 391 -21.51 4.49 19.70
C LYS A 391 -20.79 3.57 20.70
N LYS A 392 -20.34 2.40 20.26
CA LYS A 392 -19.39 1.56 21.02
C LYS A 392 -17.96 1.88 20.59
N SER A 393 -17.00 1.77 21.51
CA SER A 393 -15.59 2.02 21.22
C SER A 393 -14.82 0.71 21.01
N THR A 394 -13.79 0.75 20.16
CA THR A 394 -12.87 -0.38 19.93
C THR A 394 -12.27 -0.93 21.22
N LYS A 395 -11.95 -0.07 22.20
CA LYS A 395 -11.51 -0.50 23.54
C LYS A 395 -12.57 -1.32 24.27
N SER A 396 -13.85 -0.92 24.21
CA SER A 396 -14.95 -1.68 24.84
C SER A 396 -15.18 -3.03 24.15
N PHE A 397 -15.07 -3.08 22.83
CA PHE A 397 -15.23 -4.33 22.07
C PHE A 397 -14.05 -5.28 22.29
N ALA A 398 -12.80 -4.82 22.22
CA ALA A 398 -11.62 -5.63 22.53
C ALA A 398 -11.67 -6.21 23.97
N THR A 399 -12.13 -5.41 24.95
CA THR A 399 -12.35 -5.88 26.34
C THR A 399 -13.44 -6.95 26.41
N HIS A 400 -14.53 -6.81 25.63
CA HIS A 400 -15.58 -7.82 25.55
C HIS A 400 -15.09 -9.12 24.89
N ARG A 401 -14.33 -9.03 23.78
CA ARG A 401 -13.71 -10.19 23.13
C ARG A 401 -12.85 -10.98 24.12
N ALA A 402 -11.88 -10.32 24.74
CA ALA A 402 -10.93 -10.97 25.66
C ALA A 402 -11.51 -11.40 27.02
N SER A 403 -12.79 -11.13 27.31
CA SER A 403 -13.38 -11.30 28.65
C SER A 403 -13.36 -12.73 29.20
N LYS A 404 -13.37 -13.76 28.31
CA LYS A 404 -13.24 -15.19 28.67
C LYS A 404 -11.81 -15.73 28.56
N ASN A 405 -10.88 -14.98 27.96
CA ASN A 405 -9.46 -15.36 27.82
C ASN A 405 -8.57 -14.72 28.90
N LYS A 406 -9.08 -14.66 30.15
CA LYS A 406 -8.30 -14.20 31.31
C LYS A 406 -7.54 -15.36 31.93
N THR A 407 -6.24 -15.45 31.68
CA THR A 407 -5.37 -16.42 32.37
C THR A 407 -5.29 -16.07 33.85
N ALA A 408 -5.85 -16.92 34.72
CA ALA A 408 -5.81 -16.74 36.16
C ALA A 408 -4.43 -17.14 36.72
N GLY A 409 -3.50 -16.19 36.79
CA GLY A 409 -2.15 -16.41 37.34
C GLY A 409 -1.44 -15.11 37.73
N ARG A 410 -0.58 -15.17 38.76
CA ARG A 410 0.27 -14.06 39.19
C ARG A 410 1.29 -13.73 38.07
N GLY A 411 1.00 -12.75 37.22
CA GLY A 411 1.98 -12.32 36.21
C GLY A 411 1.48 -11.70 34.91
N GLY A 412 0.54 -10.75 34.96
CA GLY A 412 0.53 -9.59 34.05
C GLY A 412 0.39 -9.75 32.52
N ALA A 413 0.16 -10.93 31.97
CA ALA A 413 -0.05 -11.07 30.52
C ALA A 413 -1.35 -10.38 30.07
N VAL A 414 -1.29 -9.56 29.01
CA VAL A 414 -2.47 -8.90 28.44
C VAL A 414 -3.41 -9.97 27.84
N PRO A 415 -4.69 -10.02 28.23
CA PRO A 415 -5.65 -10.98 27.68
C PRO A 415 -5.74 -10.94 26.15
N ASP A 416 -5.84 -12.11 25.53
CA ASP A 416 -5.93 -12.25 24.08
C ASP A 416 -7.29 -11.74 23.58
N SER A 417 -7.26 -10.66 22.79
CA SER A 417 -8.40 -9.96 22.21
C SER A 417 -8.66 -10.27 20.74
N SER A 418 -7.89 -11.20 20.16
CA SER A 418 -7.95 -11.51 18.73
C SER A 418 -9.33 -12.03 18.33
N PHE A 419 -9.79 -11.66 17.15
CA PHE A 419 -11.12 -12.06 16.68
C PHE A 419 -11.17 -13.59 16.51
N HIS A 420 -10.15 -14.21 15.92
CA HIS A 420 -10.11 -15.64 15.63
C HIS A 420 -10.06 -16.54 16.87
N LYS A 421 -9.51 -16.09 18.01
CA LYS A 421 -9.58 -16.85 19.29
C LYS A 421 -10.85 -16.62 20.10
N ASN A 422 -11.61 -15.56 19.80
CA ASN A 422 -12.74 -15.11 20.63
C ASN A 422 -14.09 -15.10 19.89
N LEU A 423 -14.26 -15.92 18.84
CA LEU A 423 -15.45 -15.92 17.96
C LEU A 423 -16.79 -15.97 18.73
N GLY A 424 -16.92 -16.75 19.81
CA GLY A 424 -18.14 -16.77 20.63
C GLY A 424 -18.43 -15.46 21.39
N GLN A 425 -17.40 -14.69 21.75
CA GLN A 425 -17.57 -13.34 22.31
C GLN A 425 -17.79 -12.28 21.21
N VAL A 426 -17.35 -12.55 19.99
CA VAL A 426 -17.71 -11.76 18.79
C VAL A 426 -19.19 -11.96 18.45
N GLU A 427 -19.72 -13.19 18.53
CA GLU A 427 -21.15 -13.51 18.37
C GLU A 427 -22.04 -12.79 19.39
N SER A 428 -21.66 -12.89 20.67
CA SER A 428 -22.36 -12.21 21.76
C SER A 428 -22.36 -10.69 21.56
N TRP A 429 -21.24 -10.11 21.10
CA TRP A 429 -21.16 -8.68 20.78
C TRP A 429 -22.10 -8.29 19.64
N MET A 430 -22.09 -9.01 18.52
CA MET A 430 -23.03 -8.78 17.41
C MET A 430 -24.49 -8.89 17.86
N THR A 431 -24.81 -9.83 18.75
CA THR A 431 -26.15 -9.97 19.36
C THR A 431 -26.55 -8.75 20.18
N ILE A 432 -25.61 -8.13 20.92
CA ILE A 432 -25.82 -6.87 21.65
C ILE A 432 -26.06 -5.72 20.65
N LEU A 433 -25.25 -5.61 19.60
CA LEU A 433 -25.39 -4.58 18.57
C LEU A 433 -26.74 -4.67 17.86
N ALA A 434 -27.17 -5.87 17.45
CA ALA A 434 -28.46 -6.09 16.82
C ALA A 434 -29.62 -5.65 17.73
N LYS A 435 -29.62 -6.08 19.01
CA LYS A 435 -30.62 -5.65 20.00
C LYS A 435 -30.62 -4.13 20.24
N GLU A 436 -29.48 -3.46 20.12
CA GLU A 436 -29.42 -1.99 20.20
C GLU A 436 -29.89 -1.29 18.94
N ALA A 437 -29.63 -1.84 17.75
CA ALA A 437 -30.11 -1.31 16.48
C ALA A 437 -31.65 -1.36 16.43
N SER A 438 -32.25 -2.51 16.74
CA SER A 438 -33.71 -2.70 16.76
C SER A 438 -34.45 -1.80 17.76
N LYS A 439 -33.78 -1.30 18.81
CA LYS A 439 -34.35 -0.36 19.80
C LYS A 439 -34.25 1.11 19.39
N LYS A 440 -33.33 1.46 18.48
CA LYS A 440 -33.03 2.85 18.07
C LYS A 440 -33.79 3.26 16.80
N THR A 441 -34.91 2.59 16.52
CA THR A 441 -35.75 2.75 15.33
C THR A 441 -36.84 3.83 15.46
N SER A 442 -37.14 4.32 16.68
CA SER A 442 -38.11 5.39 16.89
C SER A 442 -37.50 6.79 16.66
N GLU A 443 -38.22 7.58 15.85
CA GLU A 443 -38.28 9.06 15.68
C GLU A 443 -37.03 9.95 15.90
N SER A 444 -35.82 9.41 15.91
CA SER A 444 -34.59 10.20 16.03
C SER A 444 -33.87 10.35 14.68
N ASP A 445 -33.27 11.53 14.44
CA ASP A 445 -32.54 11.82 13.20
C ASP A 445 -31.55 10.71 12.81
N GLY A 446 -31.77 10.16 11.62
CA GLY A 446 -30.98 9.07 11.06
C GLY A 446 -31.31 7.67 11.60
N ALA A 447 -32.42 7.46 12.30
CA ALA A 447 -32.86 6.14 12.76
C ALA A 447 -33.09 5.14 11.61
N ALA A 448 -33.58 5.62 10.46
CA ALA A 448 -33.76 4.81 9.25
C ALA A 448 -32.48 4.05 8.84
N VAL A 449 -31.32 4.72 8.87
CA VAL A 449 -30.01 4.12 8.53
C VAL A 449 -29.66 2.94 9.45
N LEU A 450 -30.20 2.90 10.68
CA LEU A 450 -29.98 1.79 11.61
C LEU A 450 -30.79 0.52 11.27
N ARG A 451 -31.84 0.61 10.43
CA ARG A 451 -32.56 -0.58 9.94
C ARG A 451 -31.63 -1.52 9.16
N GLY A 452 -30.69 -0.96 8.39
CA GLY A 452 -29.66 -1.72 7.67
C GLY A 452 -28.61 -2.42 8.55
N VAL A 453 -28.52 -2.10 9.85
CA VAL A 453 -27.47 -2.68 10.72
C VAL A 453 -27.68 -4.17 11.00
N VAL A 454 -28.92 -4.64 11.16
CA VAL A 454 -29.17 -6.07 11.43
C VAL A 454 -28.83 -6.94 10.21
N PRO A 455 -29.29 -6.63 8.98
CA PRO A 455 -28.79 -7.29 7.76
C PRO A 455 -27.26 -7.24 7.60
N MET A 456 -26.62 -6.10 7.91
CA MET A 456 -25.16 -5.96 7.82
C MET A 456 -24.44 -6.94 8.76
N LEU A 457 -24.96 -7.12 9.98
CA LEU A 457 -24.42 -8.08 10.95
C LEU A 457 -24.57 -9.53 10.50
N HIS A 458 -25.62 -9.88 9.73
CA HIS A 458 -25.74 -11.21 9.13
C HIS A 458 -24.66 -11.48 8.08
N ILE A 459 -24.34 -10.52 7.21
CA ILE A 459 -23.23 -10.64 6.26
C ILE A 459 -21.89 -10.76 6.99
N ILE A 460 -21.63 -9.87 7.96
CA ILE A 460 -20.40 -9.87 8.77
C ILE A 460 -20.22 -11.22 9.48
N ALA A 461 -21.29 -11.84 9.98
CA ALA A 461 -21.22 -13.18 10.58
C ALA A 461 -20.77 -14.26 9.58
N CYS A 462 -21.20 -14.20 8.31
CA CYS A 462 -20.71 -15.09 7.26
C CYS A 462 -19.25 -14.80 6.87
N MET A 463 -18.83 -13.53 6.86
CA MET A 463 -17.42 -13.16 6.62
C MET A 463 -16.49 -13.69 7.72
N LEU A 464 -16.98 -13.75 8.96
CA LEU A 464 -16.25 -14.21 10.14
C LEU A 464 -16.30 -15.72 10.38
N SER A 465 -16.80 -16.51 9.41
CA SER A 465 -16.82 -17.98 9.50
C SER A 465 -15.42 -18.55 9.77
N ALA A 466 -15.32 -19.49 10.72
CA ALA A 466 -14.03 -20.06 11.11
C ALA A 466 -13.36 -20.84 9.95
N ASN A 467 -14.16 -21.59 9.20
CA ASN A 467 -13.76 -22.28 7.98
C ASN A 467 -13.70 -21.29 6.79
N PRO A 468 -12.59 -21.21 6.04
CA PRO A 468 -12.48 -20.32 4.88
C PRO A 468 -13.50 -20.58 3.76
N ILE A 469 -13.97 -21.83 3.61
CA ILE A 469 -14.92 -22.22 2.55
C ILE A 469 -16.33 -21.67 2.83
N ASP A 470 -16.67 -21.45 4.10
CA ASP A 470 -17.97 -20.94 4.54
C ASP A 470 -18.05 -19.40 4.48
N ARG A 471 -17.06 -18.74 3.88
CA ARG A 471 -17.01 -17.28 3.70
C ARG A 471 -17.42 -16.91 2.27
N PRO A 472 -18.40 -16.01 2.08
CA PRO A 472 -18.82 -15.59 0.75
C PRO A 472 -17.73 -14.77 0.03
N PRO A 473 -17.69 -14.78 -1.32
CA PRO A 473 -16.74 -14.00 -2.09
C PRO A 473 -17.05 -12.50 -2.06
N ALA A 474 -16.06 -11.66 -2.36
CA ALA A 474 -16.15 -10.20 -2.17
C ALA A 474 -17.21 -9.52 -3.05
N ASP A 475 -17.46 -10.02 -4.26
CA ASP A 475 -18.49 -9.55 -5.19
C ASP A 475 -19.91 -9.82 -4.65
N GLU A 476 -20.14 -11.00 -4.08
CA GLU A 476 -21.43 -11.31 -3.43
C GLU A 476 -21.66 -10.42 -2.20
N ILE A 477 -20.62 -10.20 -1.39
CA ILE A 477 -20.68 -9.28 -0.24
C ILE A 477 -20.98 -7.87 -0.72
N GLN A 478 -20.33 -7.39 -1.79
CA GLN A 478 -20.57 -6.07 -2.40
C GLN A 478 -22.03 -5.90 -2.79
N HIS A 479 -22.59 -6.89 -3.49
CA HIS A 479 -23.96 -6.84 -3.97
C HIS A 479 -24.97 -6.79 -2.82
N ARG A 480 -24.80 -7.66 -1.81
CA ARG A 480 -25.66 -7.69 -0.62
C ARG A 480 -25.54 -6.42 0.22
N VAL A 481 -24.34 -5.85 0.37
CA VAL A 481 -24.11 -4.56 1.06
C VAL A 481 -24.80 -3.41 0.33
N TYR A 482 -24.70 -3.35 -1.01
CA TYR A 482 -25.39 -2.36 -1.83
C TYR A 482 -26.93 -2.44 -1.67
N GLN A 483 -27.48 -3.66 -1.67
CA GLN A 483 -28.92 -3.88 -1.38
C GLN A 483 -29.30 -3.37 0.01
N ILE A 484 -28.52 -3.65 1.06
CA ILE A 484 -28.81 -3.18 2.42
C ILE A 484 -28.81 -1.65 2.51
N LEU A 485 -27.86 -0.98 1.85
CA LEU A 485 -27.79 0.48 1.84
C LEU A 485 -29.03 1.10 1.16
N THR A 486 -29.41 0.57 -0.01
CA THR A 486 -30.52 1.09 -0.81
C THR A 486 -31.88 0.74 -0.23
N GLN A 487 -32.11 -0.53 0.13
CA GLN A 487 -33.42 -1.05 0.53
C GLN A 487 -33.69 -0.91 2.04
N ASN A 488 -32.71 -1.16 2.91
CA ASN A 488 -32.93 -1.12 4.36
C ASN A 488 -32.50 0.21 5.00
N ALA A 489 -31.37 0.79 4.57
CA ALA A 489 -30.83 2.00 5.21
C ALA A 489 -31.39 3.31 4.64
N GLY A 490 -32.14 3.26 3.53
CA GLY A 490 -32.74 4.43 2.87
C GLY A 490 -31.73 5.34 2.17
N ILE A 491 -30.60 4.79 1.72
CA ILE A 491 -29.53 5.51 1.01
C ILE A 491 -29.76 5.29 -0.49
N THR A 492 -30.49 6.21 -1.13
CA THR A 492 -30.89 6.12 -2.54
C THR A 492 -29.71 6.17 -3.51
N GLU A 493 -28.67 6.91 -3.16
CA GLU A 493 -27.43 7.07 -3.93
C GLU A 493 -26.23 6.66 -3.06
N PRO A 494 -25.90 5.34 -3.01
CA PRO A 494 -24.66 4.87 -2.41
C PRO A 494 -23.45 5.35 -3.22
N HIS A 495 -22.32 5.57 -2.56
CA HIS A 495 -21.14 6.18 -3.19
C HIS A 495 -20.54 5.33 -4.34
N CYS A 496 -20.34 4.03 -4.12
CA CYS A 496 -19.88 3.11 -5.17
C CYS A 496 -21.07 2.43 -5.85
N VAL A 497 -21.06 2.41 -7.19
CA VAL A 497 -22.10 1.75 -8.01
C VAL A 497 -21.45 0.91 -9.11
N HIS A 498 -20.67 -0.10 -8.70
CA HIS A 498 -20.10 -1.09 -9.61
C HIS A 498 -20.89 -2.40 -9.56
N ARG A 499 -20.98 -3.10 -10.71
CA ARG A 499 -21.57 -4.44 -10.83
C ARG A 499 -20.50 -5.41 -11.33
N TYR A 500 -19.82 -6.08 -10.41
CA TYR A 500 -18.85 -7.13 -10.72
C TYR A 500 -19.60 -8.47 -10.86
N GLY A 501 -20.27 -8.69 -12.01
CA GLY A 501 -21.16 -9.86 -12.14
C GLY A 501 -21.82 -10.08 -13.50
N GLY A 502 -21.22 -9.59 -14.60
CA GLY A 502 -21.72 -9.82 -15.96
C GLY A 502 -20.57 -10.02 -16.94
N TRP A 503 -20.67 -11.07 -17.77
CA TRP A 503 -19.78 -11.27 -18.92
C TRP A 503 -20.23 -10.36 -20.07
N ASP A 504 -20.19 -9.03 -19.87
CA ASP A 504 -20.50 -8.07 -20.93
C ASP A 504 -19.28 -7.86 -21.83
N LEU A 505 -19.35 -8.47 -23.01
CA LEU A 505 -18.46 -8.23 -24.13
C LEU A 505 -18.64 -6.80 -24.66
N GLY A 506 -17.76 -5.91 -24.21
CA GLY A 506 -17.47 -4.64 -24.88
C GLY A 506 -18.30 -3.43 -24.47
N PHE A 507 -17.69 -2.25 -24.69
CA PHE A 507 -18.33 -0.92 -24.68
C PHE A 507 -19.00 -0.46 -23.37
N ASN A 508 -18.20 -0.19 -22.33
CA ASN A 508 -18.54 0.85 -21.35
C ASN A 508 -17.34 1.62 -20.72
N HIS A 509 -16.11 1.44 -21.20
CA HIS A 509 -14.97 2.29 -20.83
C HIS A 509 -14.92 3.56 -21.70
N LEU A 510 -15.94 4.42 -21.63
CA LEU A 510 -15.90 5.80 -22.16
C LEU A 510 -16.94 6.68 -21.44
N ARG A 511 -16.65 7.12 -20.21
CA ARG A 511 -17.20 8.40 -19.73
C ARG A 511 -16.35 9.52 -20.30
N ILE A 512 -16.69 9.95 -21.52
CA ILE A 512 -16.09 11.11 -22.17
C ILE A 512 -16.52 12.37 -21.40
N SER A 513 -15.55 13.07 -20.81
CA SER A 513 -15.72 14.45 -20.41
C SER A 513 -15.96 15.30 -21.65
N SER A 514 -17.04 16.08 -21.67
CA SER A 514 -17.44 16.94 -22.78
C SER A 514 -16.36 17.99 -23.12
N PRO A 515 -15.86 18.06 -24.37
CA PRO A 515 -14.99 19.15 -24.82
C PRO A 515 -15.81 20.28 -25.48
N THR A 516 -15.46 21.52 -25.16
CA THR A 516 -15.84 22.71 -25.96
C THR A 516 -15.04 22.73 -27.28
N PRO A 517 -15.59 23.29 -28.38
CA PRO A 517 -15.06 23.07 -29.73
C PRO A 517 -13.87 23.98 -30.06
N GLY A 518 -12.88 23.45 -30.80
CA GLY A 518 -11.77 24.23 -31.34
C GLY A 518 -10.75 23.43 -32.15
N PHE A 519 -10.78 23.64 -33.47
CA PHE A 519 -9.73 23.35 -34.46
C PHE A 519 -9.45 21.91 -34.94
N GLU A 520 -9.03 21.85 -36.20
CA GLU A 520 -8.96 20.67 -37.08
C GLU A 520 -7.54 20.10 -37.22
N GLY A 521 -7.44 18.83 -37.65
CA GLY A 521 -6.36 18.38 -38.53
C GLY A 521 -5.50 17.19 -38.06
N GLY A 522 -5.44 16.13 -38.89
CA GLY A 522 -4.18 15.39 -39.11
C GLY A 522 -3.98 14.00 -38.49
N LEU A 523 -4.53 12.98 -39.16
CA LEU A 523 -3.88 11.71 -39.54
C LEU A 523 -2.85 11.01 -38.60
N MET A 524 -3.14 9.74 -38.25
CA MET A 524 -2.14 8.75 -37.81
C MET A 524 -1.33 8.15 -38.99
N PRO A 525 -0.24 7.42 -38.71
CA PRO A 525 -0.35 5.98 -38.96
C PRO A 525 0.32 5.03 -37.93
N HIS A 526 -0.46 3.98 -37.65
CA HIS A 526 -0.14 2.60 -37.26
C HIS A 526 1.28 2.04 -37.59
N ARG A 527 1.87 1.27 -36.66
CA ARG A 527 2.82 0.19 -37.01
C ARG A 527 2.72 -1.03 -36.07
N GLN A 528 3.09 -2.20 -36.59
CA GLN A 528 2.67 -3.52 -36.11
C GLN A 528 3.76 -4.30 -35.34
N ASN A 529 3.30 -5.34 -34.63
CA ASN A 529 4.08 -6.45 -34.06
C ASN A 529 5.21 -6.99 -34.95
N THR A 530 6.28 -7.49 -34.32
CA THR A 530 6.79 -8.86 -34.60
C THR A 530 7.45 -9.46 -33.36
N SER A 531 7.10 -10.71 -33.05
CA SER A 531 7.74 -11.59 -32.07
C SER A 531 8.92 -12.37 -32.67
N ALA A 532 9.94 -12.70 -31.88
CA ALA A 532 10.86 -13.80 -32.20
C ALA A 532 11.39 -14.48 -30.92
N SER A 533 11.07 -15.76 -30.77
CA SER A 533 11.61 -16.66 -29.74
C SER A 533 12.78 -17.48 -30.30
N ARG A 534 13.81 -17.74 -29.49
CA ARG A 534 14.81 -18.79 -29.75
C ARG A 534 15.29 -19.46 -28.45
N SER A 535 15.72 -20.71 -28.59
CA SER A 535 15.98 -21.64 -27.49
C SER A 535 17.23 -22.51 -27.76
N SER A 536 18.11 -22.61 -26.77
CA SER A 536 18.93 -23.79 -26.43
C SER A 536 19.36 -23.59 -24.96
N ARG A 537 19.35 -24.57 -24.04
CA ARG A 537 20.11 -25.82 -23.99
C ARG A 537 21.60 -25.61 -24.27
N ASP A 538 22.41 -25.71 -23.21
CA ASP A 538 23.28 -26.87 -23.03
C ASP A 538 23.59 -27.11 -21.55
N SER A 539 24.08 -28.30 -21.23
CA SER A 539 24.37 -28.79 -19.88
C SER A 539 25.86 -29.07 -19.76
N GLU A 540 26.47 -28.80 -18.60
CA GLU A 540 27.58 -29.65 -18.16
C GLU A 540 27.77 -29.65 -16.63
N SER A 541 28.25 -30.78 -16.12
CA SER A 541 28.37 -31.10 -14.71
C SER A 541 29.82 -31.06 -14.25
N PHE A 542 30.09 -30.57 -13.03
CA PHE A 542 31.33 -30.95 -12.32
C PHE A 542 31.10 -31.28 -10.85
N SER A 543 31.77 -32.35 -10.42
CA SER A 543 31.66 -32.94 -9.09
C SER A 543 32.63 -32.32 -8.09
N GLY A 544 32.32 -32.32 -6.79
CA GLY A 544 33.41 -32.20 -5.81
C GLY A 544 33.11 -31.99 -4.33
N ARG A 545 33.26 -33.08 -3.56
CA ARG A 545 33.82 -33.15 -2.18
C ARG A 545 32.97 -32.74 -0.97
N ARG A 546 32.68 -33.79 -0.20
CA ARG A 546 32.34 -33.81 1.24
C ARG A 546 33.43 -33.17 2.11
N LEU A 547 33.01 -32.68 3.28
CA LEU A 547 33.64 -32.72 4.63
C LEU A 547 32.75 -31.82 5.52
N GLY A 548 32.48 -32.06 6.81
CA GLY A 548 32.79 -33.16 7.73
C GLY A 548 32.29 -32.72 9.12
N HIS A 549 31.48 -33.52 9.81
CA HIS A 549 30.94 -33.13 11.12
C HIS A 549 32.04 -33.06 12.19
N SER A 550 31.91 -32.11 13.11
CA SER A 550 32.41 -32.25 14.49
C SER A 550 31.44 -31.56 15.47
N ARG A 551 30.97 -32.35 16.45
CA ARG A 551 30.24 -31.88 17.64
C ARG A 551 31.22 -31.79 18.80
N THR A 552 31.07 -30.81 19.68
CA THR A 552 31.53 -30.93 21.07
C THR A 552 30.47 -30.34 22.02
N ASN A 553 30.12 -31.12 23.05
CA ASN A 553 29.31 -30.70 24.18
C ASN A 553 30.20 -30.01 25.24
N SER A 554 29.62 -29.07 25.99
CA SER A 554 29.80 -28.88 27.45
C SER A 554 28.68 -27.93 27.92
N SER A 555 27.69 -28.29 28.76
CA SER A 555 27.66 -28.90 30.10
C SER A 555 27.96 -27.94 31.25
N GLY A 556 27.03 -27.78 32.20
CA GLY A 556 27.37 -27.46 33.60
C GLY A 556 26.40 -26.56 34.39
N ALA A 557 25.87 -27.12 35.49
CA ALA A 557 25.29 -26.49 36.70
C ALA A 557 24.12 -25.48 36.54
N LEU A 558 22.91 -25.71 37.06
CA LEU A 558 22.47 -26.04 38.44
C LEU A 558 22.69 -24.93 39.49
N SER A 559 21.58 -24.42 40.02
CA SER A 559 21.41 -24.14 41.45
C SER A 559 19.92 -24.10 41.80
N GLU A 560 19.56 -24.74 42.91
CA GLU A 560 18.20 -24.90 43.42
C GLU A 560 17.84 -23.77 44.40
N ASN A 561 16.55 -23.43 44.55
CA ASN A 561 15.93 -23.45 45.89
C ASN A 561 14.39 -23.30 45.91
N SER A 562 13.75 -24.31 46.49
CA SER A 562 12.80 -24.24 47.62
C SER A 562 11.51 -23.41 47.56
N GLN A 563 10.40 -24.16 47.36
CA GLN A 563 9.27 -24.32 48.29
C GLN A 563 8.52 -23.09 48.87
N ALA A 564 7.21 -23.03 48.57
CA ALA A 564 6.15 -22.82 49.55
C ALA A 564 4.85 -23.50 49.08
N SER A 565 4.03 -24.00 49.99
CA SER A 565 2.94 -24.96 49.75
C SER A 565 1.56 -24.47 50.24
N SER A 566 0.52 -25.28 49.99
CA SER A 566 -0.86 -25.19 50.54
C SER A 566 -1.79 -24.07 50.00
N SER A 567 -3.11 -24.24 49.91
CA SER A 567 -3.97 -25.45 49.98
C SER A 567 -5.33 -25.17 49.31
N ALA A 568 -6.10 -26.22 49.04
CA ALA A 568 -7.39 -26.15 48.36
C ALA A 568 -8.58 -25.85 49.28
N SER A 569 -9.67 -25.36 48.69
CA SER A 569 -11.01 -25.81 49.07
C SER A 569 -11.94 -25.81 47.83
N SER A 570 -12.91 -26.70 47.87
CA SER A 570 -13.83 -27.05 46.78
C SER A 570 -15.27 -26.77 47.19
N ASP A 571 -16.18 -26.55 46.22
CA ASP A 571 -17.51 -27.16 46.38
C ASP A 571 -18.21 -27.51 45.05
N ARG A 572 -19.15 -28.45 45.17
CA ARG A 572 -20.13 -28.92 44.18
C ARG A 572 -21.38 -28.03 44.27
N GLY A 573 -22.44 -28.10 43.46
CA GLY A 573 -22.84 -28.95 42.34
C GLY A 573 -24.37 -28.84 42.19
N GLY A 574 -24.94 -29.09 41.00
CA GLY A 574 -26.39 -28.99 40.79
C GLY A 574 -26.77 -29.23 39.33
N GLN A 575 -27.70 -30.15 39.11
CA GLN A 575 -28.05 -30.73 37.80
C GLN A 575 -29.55 -31.07 37.83
N GLU A 576 -30.31 -30.73 36.78
CA GLU A 576 -31.65 -31.32 36.56
C GLU A 576 -32.15 -31.15 35.11
N THR A 577 -33.09 -32.03 34.72
CA THR A 577 -33.64 -32.23 33.36
C THR A 577 -35.14 -32.61 33.48
N GLU A 578 -35.98 -32.80 32.45
CA GLU A 578 -35.81 -32.94 30.99
C GLU A 578 -37.15 -32.68 30.25
N LEU A 579 -37.18 -32.88 28.92
CA LEU A 579 -38.36 -33.11 28.05
C LEU A 579 -39.31 -31.90 27.80
N GLY A 580 -39.94 -31.73 26.62
CA GLY A 580 -39.82 -32.43 25.33
C GLY A 580 -41.16 -32.57 24.59
N SER A 581 -41.33 -31.94 23.42
CA SER A 581 -42.40 -32.24 22.41
C SER A 581 -42.18 -31.49 21.09
N SER A 582 -42.73 -32.02 19.98
CA SER A 582 -42.32 -31.73 18.59
C SER A 582 -43.49 -31.46 17.63
N ALA A 583 -43.28 -30.62 16.59
CA ALA A 583 -43.72 -30.84 15.20
C ALA A 583 -43.38 -29.64 14.27
N GLY A 584 -43.16 -29.91 12.97
CA GLY A 584 -43.19 -28.89 11.90
C GLY A 584 -41.89 -28.68 11.12
N SER A 585 -41.68 -29.47 10.07
CA SER A 585 -40.50 -29.36 9.18
C SER A 585 -40.79 -28.56 7.91
N MET A 586 -39.91 -27.60 7.58
CA MET A 586 -39.56 -27.26 6.20
C MET A 586 -38.05 -26.99 6.14
N SER A 587 -37.34 -27.78 5.34
CA SER A 587 -35.89 -27.85 5.32
C SER A 587 -35.26 -27.00 4.22
N VAL A 588 -34.44 -26.02 4.59
CA VAL A 588 -33.35 -25.50 3.75
C VAL A 588 -32.04 -25.76 4.47
N SER A 589 -31.30 -26.76 4.01
CA SER A 589 -30.10 -27.27 4.67
C SER A 589 -28.87 -26.40 4.41
N VAL A 590 -28.65 -25.39 5.26
CA VAL A 590 -27.36 -24.66 5.34
C VAL A 590 -26.54 -25.22 6.51
N SER A 591 -25.86 -26.32 6.24
CA SER A 591 -24.89 -26.93 7.16
C SER A 591 -23.65 -26.03 7.25
N GLY A 592 -23.46 -25.35 8.38
CA GLY A 592 -22.28 -24.51 8.63
C GLY A 592 -22.27 -23.98 10.06
N SER A 593 -21.21 -24.28 10.82
CA SER A 593 -21.06 -24.03 12.26
C SER A 593 -20.72 -22.57 12.59
N GLY A 594 -21.52 -21.63 12.09
CA GLY A 594 -21.31 -20.19 12.26
C GLY A 594 -22.52 -19.46 12.83
N PHE A 595 -22.31 -18.78 13.96
CA PHE A 595 -23.12 -17.68 14.50
C PHE A 595 -24.64 -17.94 14.60
N ALA A 596 -25.04 -19.06 15.21
CA ALA A 596 -26.43 -19.49 15.29
C ALA A 596 -27.36 -18.51 16.04
N ALA A 597 -26.86 -17.76 17.03
CA ALA A 597 -27.68 -16.83 17.81
C ALA A 597 -28.17 -15.62 16.99
N LEU A 598 -27.42 -15.21 15.96
CA LEU A 598 -27.80 -14.11 15.07
C LEU A 598 -28.85 -14.53 14.04
N ARG A 599 -28.84 -15.78 13.57
CA ARG A 599 -29.83 -16.29 12.59
C ARG A 599 -31.27 -16.22 13.13
N ASN A 600 -31.43 -16.26 14.45
CA ASN A 600 -32.72 -16.15 15.13
C ASN A 600 -33.22 -14.71 15.31
N ILE A 601 -32.40 -13.70 15.01
CA ILE A 601 -32.83 -12.29 15.03
C ILE A 601 -33.46 -11.96 13.67
N ARG A 602 -34.79 -11.88 13.63
CA ARG A 602 -35.53 -11.49 12.42
C ARG A 602 -35.03 -10.13 11.90
N VAL A 603 -34.67 -10.09 10.63
CA VAL A 603 -34.62 -8.83 9.87
C VAL A 603 -36.05 -8.27 9.82
N PRO A 604 -36.28 -6.98 10.12
CA PRO A 604 -37.55 -6.35 9.84
C PRO A 604 -37.76 -6.35 8.31
N GLN A 605 -38.67 -7.19 7.82
CA GLN A 605 -39.27 -6.97 6.51
C GLN A 605 -40.26 -5.82 6.66
N GLU A 606 -40.30 -4.92 5.68
CA GLU A 606 -41.34 -3.89 5.62
C GLU A 606 -42.65 -4.55 5.13
N GLU A 607 -43.77 -4.18 5.76
CA GLU A 607 -45.13 -4.47 5.28
C GLU A 607 -45.53 -3.51 4.15
#